data_AF-A0A934WYV9-F1
#
_entry.id   AF-A0A934WYV9-F1
#
_cell.length_a   1.000
_cell.length_b   1.000
_cell.length_c   1.000
_cell.angle_alpha   90.00
_cell.angle_beta   90.00
_cell.angle_gamma   90.00
#
_symmetry.space_group_name_H-M   'P 1'
#
loop_
_entity.id
_entity.type
_entity.pdbx_description
1 polymer ?
#
loop_
_entity_poly.entity_id
_entity_poly.type
_entity_poly.pdbx_seq_one_letter_code
_entity_poly.pdbx_strand_id
1 'polypeptide(L)'
;MSGFGMMDFMNKSLANNRAILKRQSLFEIRQELKVYNKAERKYTYKSASKEDLRKIREKMTKERKRNIAKGIFSLVLSIALITITILLIQQHLI
;
A
#
# COMPACT_ATOMS: atom_id res chain seq x y z
N MET A 1 19.51 15.59 14.81
CA MET A 1 19.66 15.69 13.34
C MET A 1 18.88 14.62 12.54
N SER A 2 17.96 13.85 13.14
CA SER A 2 17.25 12.75 12.48
C SER A 2 15.85 13.07 11.93
N GLY A 3 15.27 14.24 12.26
CA GLY A 3 13.91 14.59 11.84
C GLY A 3 13.81 15.32 10.48
N PHE A 4 14.82 16.14 10.15
CA PHE A 4 14.76 17.04 8.99
C PHE A 4 14.85 16.28 7.66
N GLY A 5 15.75 15.29 7.56
CA GLY A 5 15.89 14.46 6.36
C GLY A 5 14.69 13.57 6.07
N MET A 6 13.94 13.16 7.10
CA MET A 6 12.73 12.35 6.95
C MET A 6 11.56 13.18 6.41
N MET A 7 11.44 14.44 6.86
CA MET A 7 10.42 15.36 6.34
C MET A 7 10.72 15.79 4.90
N ASP A 8 11.98 16.04 4.55
CA ASP A 8 12.38 16.33 3.17
C ASP A 8 12.12 15.15 2.23
N PHE A 9 12.37 13.93 2.70
CA PHE A 9 12.05 12.72 1.93
C PHE A 9 10.53 12.58 1.70
N MET A 10 9.73 12.84 2.74
CA MET A 10 8.28 12.76 2.66
C MET A 10 7.71 13.84 1.73
N ASN A 11 8.23 15.07 1.81
CA ASN A 11 7.86 16.17 0.92
C ASN A 11 8.22 15.88 -0.54
N LYS A 12 9.41 15.32 -0.79
CA LYS A 12 9.82 14.90 -2.14
C LYS A 12 8.94 13.76 -2.68
N SER A 13 8.56 12.81 -1.84
CA SER A 13 7.67 11.72 -2.24
C SER A 13 6.26 12.25 -2.58
N LEU A 14 5.74 13.20 -1.82
CA LEU A 14 4.44 13.82 -2.09
C LEU A 14 4.46 14.70 -3.34
N ALA A 15 5.57 15.43 -3.59
CA ALA A 15 5.76 16.22 -4.80
C ALA A 15 5.80 15.34 -6.06
N ASN A 16 6.54 14.23 -6.02
CA ASN A 16 6.61 13.27 -7.13
C ASN A 16 5.25 12.61 -7.40
N ASN A 17 4.48 12.27 -6.35
CA ASN A 17 3.14 11.71 -6.51
C ASN A 17 2.13 12.74 -7.07
N ARG A 18 2.31 14.04 -6.77
CA ARG A 18 1.50 15.11 -7.38
C ARG A 18 1.81 15.33 -8.86
N ALA A 19 3.05 15.12 -9.29
CA ALA A 19 3.41 15.16 -10.71
C ALA A 19 2.69 14.07 -11.52
N ILE A 20 2.47 12.88 -10.93
CA ILE A 20 1.71 11.78 -11.53
C ILE A 20 0.21 12.13 -11.68
N LEU A 21 -0.34 12.94 -10.77
CA LEU A 21 -1.76 13.34 -10.78
C LEU A 21 -2.06 14.50 -11.74
N LYS A 22 -1.07 15.33 -12.07
CA LYS A 22 -1.19 16.30 -13.16
C LYS A 22 -1.08 15.52 -14.45
N ARG A 23 -2.23 15.17 -15.05
CA ARG A 23 -2.39 14.40 -16.29
C ARG A 23 -1.45 14.88 -17.40
N GLN A 24 -0.20 14.42 -17.38
CA GLN A 24 0.66 14.44 -18.54
C GLN A 24 0.05 13.45 -19.53
N SER A 25 0.01 13.88 -20.79
CA SER A 25 -0.48 13.05 -21.88
C SER A 25 0.32 11.72 -21.87
N LEU A 26 -0.32 10.58 -22.14
CA LEU A 26 0.37 9.28 -22.22
C LEU A 26 1.58 9.31 -23.18
N PHE A 27 1.58 10.27 -24.11
CA PHE A 27 2.69 10.54 -25.02
C PHE A 27 3.91 11.18 -24.33
N GLU A 28 3.69 12.15 -23.44
CA GLU A 28 4.75 12.82 -22.66
C GLU A 28 5.42 11.83 -21.70
N ILE A 29 4.61 10.99 -21.04
CA ILE A 29 5.11 9.92 -20.15
C ILE A 29 5.98 8.93 -20.93
N ARG A 30 5.58 8.54 -22.15
CA ARG A 30 6.41 7.66 -23.00
C ARG A 30 7.72 8.32 -23.45
N GLN A 31 7.71 9.63 -23.67
CA GLN A 31 8.89 10.37 -24.09
C GLN A 31 9.88 10.54 -22.93
N GLU A 32 9.39 10.86 -21.72
CA GLU A 32 10.22 10.88 -20.50
C GLU A 32 10.78 9.49 -20.16
N LEU A 33 9.98 8.42 -20.27
CA LEU A 33 10.45 7.05 -20.06
C LEU A 33 11.51 6.61 -21.08
N LYS A 34 11.46 7.11 -22.32
CA LYS A 34 12.52 6.87 -23.32
C LYS A 34 13.83 7.57 -22.94
N VAL A 35 13.77 8.77 -22.36
CA VAL A 35 14.95 9.50 -21.89
C VAL A 35 15.57 8.79 -20.68
N TYR A 36 14.76 8.31 -19.73
CA TYR A 36 15.24 7.58 -18.56
C TYR A 36 15.82 6.20 -18.88
N ASN A 37 15.34 5.52 -19.93
CA ASN A 37 15.91 4.24 -20.36
C ASN A 37 17.29 4.36 -21.02
N LYS A 38 17.74 5.58 -21.36
CA LYS A 38 19.05 5.83 -21.95
C LYS A 38 20.12 6.22 -20.92
N ALA A 39 19.74 6.41 -19.65
CA ALA A 39 20.70 6.46 -18.56
C ALA A 39 21.30 5.06 -18.42
N GLU A 40 22.56 4.91 -18.81
CA GLU A 40 23.37 3.72 -18.55
C GLU A 40 23.07 3.23 -17.14
N ARG A 41 22.48 2.04 -17.02
CA ARG A 41 22.17 1.45 -15.73
C ARG A 41 23.50 1.17 -15.03
N LYS A 42 24.01 2.16 -14.29
CA LYS A 42 25.23 2.08 -13.47
C LYS A 42 25.14 0.98 -12.40
N TYR A 43 23.93 0.46 -12.19
CA TYR A 43 23.64 -0.64 -11.27
C TYR A 43 23.14 -1.85 -12.05
N THR A 44 23.99 -2.87 -12.14
CA THR A 44 23.59 -4.24 -12.44
C THR A 44 22.92 -4.83 -11.21
N TYR A 45 21.60 -4.73 -11.14
CA TYR A 45 20.83 -5.42 -10.12
C TYR A 45 20.98 -6.93 -10.34
N LYS A 46 21.62 -7.63 -9.39
CA LYS A 46 21.63 -9.09 -9.37
C LYS A 46 20.18 -9.56 -9.26
N SER A 47 19.76 -10.44 -10.17
CA SER A 47 18.47 -11.11 -10.06
C SER A 47 18.39 -11.78 -8.68
N ALA A 48 17.31 -11.50 -7.94
CA ALA A 48 17.12 -12.06 -6.62
C ALA A 48 17.24 -13.60 -6.68
N SER A 49 17.95 -14.18 -5.71
CA SER A 49 18.06 -15.64 -5.62
C SER A 49 16.68 -16.25 -5.53
N LYS A 50 16.48 -17.45 -6.10
CA LYS A 50 15.21 -18.19 -6.00
C LYS A 50 14.76 -18.36 -4.54
N GLU A 51 15.72 -18.46 -3.62
CA GLU A 51 15.49 -18.54 -2.18
C GLU A 51 14.91 -17.23 -1.60
N ASP A 52 15.43 -16.08 -2.04
CA ASP A 52 14.95 -14.77 -1.57
C ASP A 52 13.53 -14.50 -2.07
N LEU A 53 13.24 -14.89 -3.32
CA LEU A 53 11.88 -14.82 -3.88
C LEU A 53 10.90 -15.70 -3.11
N ARG A 54 11.34 -16.89 -2.69
CA ARG A 54 10.52 -17.78 -1.85
C ARG A 54 10.25 -17.17 -0.49
N LYS A 55 11.26 -16.61 0.19
CA LYS A 55 11.11 -15.92 1.48
C LYS A 55 10.13 -14.74 1.38
N ILE A 56 10.20 -13.96 0.30
CA ILE A 56 9.27 -12.85 0.05
C ILE A 56 7.84 -13.37 -0.12
N ARG A 57 7.64 -14.43 -0.91
CA ARG A 57 6.32 -15.05 -1.12
C ARG A 57 5.74 -15.59 0.19
N GLU A 58 6.56 -16.25 1.01
CA GLU A 58 6.15 -16.76 2.32
C GLU A 58 5.76 -15.63 3.29
N LYS A 59 6.51 -14.53 3.31
CA LYS A 59 6.14 -13.33 4.09
C LYS A 59 4.82 -12.73 3.62
N MET A 60 4.66 -12.52 2.31
CA MET A 60 3.42 -11.95 1.75
C MET A 60 2.19 -12.83 2.04
N THR A 61 2.33 -14.15 1.92
CA THR A 61 1.23 -15.07 2.20
C THR A 61 0.86 -15.09 3.68
N LYS A 62 1.83 -15.01 4.59
CA LYS A 62 1.60 -14.90 6.04
C LYS A 62 0.89 -13.60 6.41
N GLU A 63 1.32 -12.48 5.85
CA GLU A 63 0.68 -11.17 6.08
C GLU A 63 -0.74 -11.13 5.54
N ARG A 64 -0.96 -11.65 4.32
CA ARG A 64 -2.29 -11.74 3.73
C ARG A 64 -3.25 -12.56 4.60
N LYS A 65 -2.83 -13.72 5.09
CA LYS A 65 -3.63 -14.54 6.01
C LYS A 65 -3.99 -13.79 7.29
N ARG A 66 -3.02 -13.08 7.89
CA ARG A 66 -3.25 -12.28 9.10
C ARG A 66 -4.24 -11.15 8.85
N ASN A 67 -4.16 -10.48 7.70
CA ASN A 67 -5.08 -9.41 7.34
C ASN A 67 -6.49 -9.93 7.08
N ILE A 68 -6.63 -11.08 6.42
CA ILE A 68 -7.93 -11.74 6.22
C ILE A 68 -8.55 -12.11 7.58
N ALA A 69 -7.77 -12.72 8.49
CA ALA A 69 -8.26 -13.08 9.82
C ALA A 69 -8.74 -11.87 10.62
N LYS A 70 -7.98 -10.76 10.59
CA LYS A 70 -8.39 -9.49 11.19
C LYS A 70 -9.68 -8.94 10.58
N GLY A 71 -9.82 -9.02 9.25
CA GLY A 71 -11.03 -8.56 8.56
C GLY A 71 -12.27 -9.38 8.89
N ILE A 72 -12.14 -10.72 8.98
CA ILE A 72 -13.23 -11.60 9.42
C ILE A 72 -13.62 -11.26 10.86
N PHE A 73 -12.64 -11.10 11.75
CA PHE A 73 -12.90 -10.74 13.15
C PHE A 73 -13.63 -9.39 13.28
N SER A 74 -13.20 -8.36 12.54
CA SER A 74 -13.90 -7.06 12.59
C SER A 74 -15.31 -7.16 12.04
N LEU A 75 -15.54 -7.98 11.01
CA LEU A 75 -16.86 -8.17 10.42
C LEU A 75 -17.83 -8.85 11.41
N VAL A 76 -17.38 -9.92 12.08
CA VAL A 76 -18.17 -10.59 13.13
C VAL A 76 -18.49 -9.62 14.27
N LEU A 77 -17.50 -8.84 14.71
CA LEU A 77 -17.70 -7.85 15.77
C LEU A 77 -18.73 -6.77 15.37
N SER A 78 -18.68 -6.27 14.14
CA SER A 78 -19.64 -5.30 13.63
C SER A 78 -21.07 -5.87 13.61
N ILE A 79 -21.24 -7.11 13.16
CA ILE A 79 -22.56 -7.77 13.16
C ILE A 79 -23.08 -7.94 14.60
N ALA A 80 -22.22 -8.36 15.53
CA ALA A 80 -22.58 -8.49 16.93
C ALA A 80 -23.03 -7.15 17.55
N LEU A 81 -22.32 -6.06 17.26
CA LEU A 81 -22.70 -4.73 17.75
C LEU A 81 -24.03 -4.26 17.17
N ILE A 82 -24.27 -4.45 15.88
CA ILE A 82 -25.54 -4.08 15.23
C ILE A 82 -26.70 -4.86 15.85
N THR A 83 -26.56 -6.18 16.02
CA THR A 83 -27.60 -7.02 16.60
C THR A 83 -27.92 -6.64 18.05
N ILE A 84 -26.90 -6.37 18.88
CA ILE A 84 -27.10 -5.86 20.25
C ILE A 84 -27.85 -4.53 20.23
N THR A 85 -27.49 -3.62 19.32
CA THR A 85 -28.11 -2.30 19.23
C THR A 85 -29.60 -2.41 18.87
N ILE A 86 -29.94 -3.30 17.93
CA ILE A 86 -31.34 -3.56 17.55
C ILE A 86 -32.14 -4.12 18.72
N LEU A 87 -31.58 -5.08 19.47
CA LEU A 87 -32.24 -5.67 20.65
C LEU A 87 -32.50 -4.62 21.74
N LEU A 88 -31.54 -3.74 22.00
CA LEU A 88 -31.70 -2.66 22.97
C LEU A 88 -32.79 -1.68 22.56
N ILE A 89 -32.87 -1.34 21.26
CA ILE A 89 -33.96 -0.49 20.75
C ILE A 89 -35.31 -1.18 20.94
N GLN A 90 -35.43 -2.48 20.62
CA GLN A 90 -36.67 -3.22 20.81
C GLN A 90 -37.12 -3.28 22.27
N GLN A 91 -36.19 -3.49 23.20
CA GLN A 91 -36.50 -3.51 24.64
C GLN A 91 -36.95 -2.15 25.19
N HIS A 92 -36.51 -1.05 24.58
CA HIS A 92 -36.83 0.29 25.07
C HIS A 92 -38.10 0.88 24.42
N LEU A 93 -38.56 0.31 23.30
CA LEU A 93 -39.74 0.75 22.54
C LEU A 93 -41.03 0.02 22.93
N ILE A 94 -40.92 -1.12 23.61
CA ILE A 94 -42.03 -1.90 24.21
C ILE A 94 -42.11 -1.53 25.69
#